data_AF-A0A0Q4LWX1-F1
#
_entry.id   AF-A0A0Q4LWX1-F1
#
_cell.length_a   1.000
_cell.length_b   1.000
_cell.length_c   1.000
_cell.angle_alpha   90.00
_cell.angle_beta   90.00
_cell.angle_gamma   90.00
#
_symmetry.space_group_name_H-M   'P 1'
#
loop_
_entity.id
_entity.type
_entity.pdbx_description
1 polymer ?
#
loop_
_entity_poly.entity_id
_entity_poly.type
_entity_poly.pdbx_seq_one_letter_code
_entity_poly.pdbx_strand_id
1 'polypeptide(L)'
;MSDATPWLPAGAVPPASLHAGLAARVERWADRWFAVRPPALQAPVRGSPAGLQWRGSGGVMIGTVVDVMIGVGARMLDVPAEDRSEAERQLLAEVAEPCLAELRTLIAERGEWRPVTTLPAWSAAIGEGLAIGWSAGHFATLIRQGLPAAAPSPFASPVPALAALRVRVGAAAGRVAMTVADLAALAPGDVVVLDTGVADPLPITLNGRAAARGRVMVVAADPAPFLKIVEPLG
;
A
#
# COMPACT_ATOMS: atom_id res chain seq x y z
N MET A 1 -16.13 -2.90 0.21
CA MET A 1 -14.83 -2.22 0.39
C MET A 1 -13.88 -2.80 -0.62
N SER A 2 -13.41 -1.99 -1.58
CA SER A 2 -12.47 -2.45 -2.61
C SER A 2 -11.14 -2.76 -1.92
N ASP A 3 -10.72 -4.02 -1.92
CA ASP A 3 -9.42 -4.42 -1.37
C ASP A 3 -8.33 -3.68 -2.16
N ALA A 4 -7.60 -2.81 -1.48
CA ALA A 4 -6.50 -2.08 -2.10
C ALA A 4 -5.48 -3.10 -2.62
N THR A 5 -5.28 -3.15 -3.93
CA THR A 5 -4.28 -4.02 -4.54
C THR A 5 -2.91 -3.63 -3.96
N PRO A 6 -2.23 -4.55 -3.25
CA PRO A 6 -0.95 -4.23 -2.65
C PRO A 6 0.06 -3.92 -3.76
N TRP A 7 0.90 -2.90 -3.53
CA TRP A 7 1.89 -2.37 -4.48
C TRP A 7 2.98 -3.36 -4.90
N LEU A 8 2.98 -4.57 -4.34
CA LEU A 8 4.02 -5.57 -4.56
C LEU A 8 3.84 -6.29 -5.92
N PRO A 9 4.77 -6.12 -6.88
CA PRO A 9 4.65 -6.73 -8.21
C PRO A 9 4.71 -8.26 -8.15
N ALA A 10 4.13 -8.95 -9.14
CA ALA A 10 4.02 -10.41 -9.17
C ALA A 10 5.38 -11.13 -9.03
N GLY A 11 6.46 -10.57 -9.59
CA GLY A 11 7.83 -11.10 -9.50
C GLY A 11 8.65 -10.57 -8.33
N ALA A 12 8.04 -9.91 -7.33
CA ALA A 12 8.78 -9.42 -6.16
C ALA A 12 9.50 -10.57 -5.45
N VAL A 13 10.78 -10.37 -5.14
CA VAL A 13 11.56 -11.28 -4.29
C VAL A 13 11.67 -10.64 -2.90
N PRO A 14 11.36 -11.35 -1.81
CA PRO A 14 11.49 -10.81 -0.47
C PRO A 14 12.95 -10.40 -0.18
N PRO A 15 13.20 -9.26 0.49
CA PRO A 15 14.54 -8.87 0.89
C PRO A 15 15.17 -9.94 1.79
N ALA A 16 16.47 -10.23 1.60
CA ALA A 16 17.20 -11.19 2.44
C ALA A 16 17.18 -10.79 3.94
N SER A 17 17.18 -9.50 4.24
CA SER A 17 17.07 -8.96 5.60
C SER A 17 15.76 -9.32 6.28
N LEU A 18 14.65 -9.33 5.54
CA LEU A 18 13.34 -9.74 6.07
C LEU A 18 13.36 -11.22 6.45
N HIS A 19 13.87 -12.07 5.54
CA HIS A 19 13.98 -13.50 5.82
C HIS A 19 14.90 -13.77 7.02
N ALA A 20 16.09 -13.15 7.07
CA ALA A 20 17.01 -13.29 8.19
C ALA A 20 16.39 -12.87 9.53
N GLY A 21 15.66 -11.74 9.55
CA GLY A 21 14.98 -11.25 10.75
C GLY A 21 13.87 -12.18 11.24
N LEU A 22 13.10 -12.79 10.33
CA LEU A 22 12.09 -13.79 10.68
C LEU A 22 12.74 -15.10 11.12
N ALA A 23 13.77 -15.57 10.41
CA ALA A 23 14.49 -16.80 10.70
C ALA A 23 15.10 -16.75 12.11
N ALA A 24 15.75 -15.64 12.49
CA ALA A 24 16.32 -15.48 13.83
C ALA A 24 15.25 -15.48 14.95
N ARG A 25 14.01 -15.04 14.67
CA ARG A 25 12.90 -15.14 15.65
C ARG A 25 12.43 -16.59 15.80
N VAL A 26 12.29 -17.30 14.68
CA VAL A 26 11.90 -18.71 14.66
C VAL A 26 12.96 -19.58 15.30
N GLU A 27 14.25 -19.32 15.05
CA GLU A 27 15.37 -20.05 15.67
C GLU A 27 15.33 -19.93 17.21
N ARG A 28 15.23 -18.71 17.75
CA ARG A 28 15.09 -18.51 19.22
C ARG A 28 13.84 -19.16 19.82
N TRP A 29 12.77 -19.28 19.04
CA TRP A 29 11.59 -20.04 19.46
C TRP A 29 11.89 -21.53 19.45
N ALA A 30 12.48 -22.03 18.37
CA ALA A 30 12.77 -23.44 18.20
C ALA A 30 13.75 -23.94 19.28
N ASP A 31 14.78 -23.16 19.60
CA ASP A 31 15.75 -23.47 20.66
C ASP A 31 15.11 -23.65 22.05
N ARG A 32 13.94 -23.07 22.29
CA ARG A 32 13.23 -23.17 23.58
C ARG A 32 12.31 -24.38 23.66
N TRP A 33 11.80 -24.85 22.53
CA TRP A 33 10.77 -25.88 22.49
C TRP A 33 11.26 -27.23 21.96
N PHE A 34 12.34 -27.26 21.17
CA PHE A 34 12.84 -28.48 20.54
C PHE A 34 14.21 -28.84 21.10
N ALA A 35 14.31 -30.00 21.72
CA ALA A 35 15.58 -30.51 22.26
C ALA A 35 16.53 -31.00 21.16
N VAL A 36 15.99 -31.48 20.04
CA VAL A 36 16.75 -32.10 18.95
C VAL A 36 16.34 -31.49 17.61
N ARG A 37 17.34 -31.01 16.84
CA ARG A 37 17.23 -30.50 15.46
C ARG A 37 16.08 -29.47 15.29
N PRO A 38 16.27 -28.22 15.78
CA PRO A 38 15.24 -27.18 15.69
C PRO A 38 14.82 -26.93 14.24
N PRO A 39 13.50 -26.80 13.95
CA PRO A 39 13.04 -26.54 12.60
C PRO A 39 13.47 -25.15 12.12
N ALA A 40 14.03 -25.10 10.91
CA ALA A 40 14.43 -23.85 10.27
C ALA A 40 13.28 -23.24 9.44
N LEU A 41 13.22 -21.92 9.42
CA LEU A 41 12.32 -21.16 8.55
C LEU A 41 12.87 -21.17 7.12
N GLN A 42 12.03 -21.52 6.14
CA GLN A 42 12.36 -21.39 4.72
C GLN A 42 12.10 -19.96 4.21
N ALA A 43 12.71 -19.61 3.07
CA ALA A 43 12.47 -18.32 2.44
C ALA A 43 10.98 -18.15 2.08
N PRO A 44 10.37 -16.97 2.31
CA PRO A 44 8.99 -16.75 1.91
C PRO A 44 8.80 -16.89 0.40
N VAL A 45 7.80 -17.66 0.00
CA VAL A 45 7.41 -17.90 -1.39
C VAL A 45 5.97 -17.44 -1.61
N ARG A 46 5.63 -17.08 -2.85
CA ARG A 46 4.23 -16.82 -3.22
C ARG A 46 3.46 -18.13 -3.27
N GLY A 47 2.21 -18.08 -2.82
CA GLY A 47 1.29 -19.21 -2.85
C GLY A 47 0.98 -19.79 -1.47
N SER A 48 -0.02 -20.67 -1.46
CA SER A 48 -0.52 -21.31 -0.24
C SER A 48 0.22 -22.61 0.01
N PRO A 49 0.78 -22.82 1.21
CA PRO A 49 0.96 -24.17 1.70
C PRO A 49 -0.42 -24.75 1.98
N ALA A 50 -0.57 -26.06 1.82
CA ALA A 50 -1.74 -26.74 2.36
C ALA A 50 -1.75 -26.61 3.89
N GLY A 51 -2.94 -26.49 4.50
CA GLY A 51 -3.11 -26.67 5.94
C GLY A 51 -3.03 -25.41 6.82
N LEU A 52 -3.02 -24.18 6.31
CA LEU A 52 -3.14 -23.03 7.24
C LEU A 52 -4.52 -23.03 7.93
N GLN A 53 -4.54 -22.99 9.26
CA GLN A 53 -5.75 -23.20 10.07
C GLN A 53 -6.17 -21.96 10.84
N TRP A 54 -5.22 -21.15 11.30
CA TRP A 54 -5.45 -20.02 12.18
C TRP A 54 -4.99 -18.72 11.55
N ARG A 55 -5.79 -17.67 11.68
CA ARG A 55 -5.52 -16.32 11.18
C ARG A 55 -5.62 -15.31 12.32
N GLY A 56 -4.62 -14.45 12.44
CA GLY A 56 -4.63 -13.30 13.33
C GLY A 56 -5.23 -12.04 12.66
N SER A 57 -5.52 -11.03 13.49
CA SER A 57 -6.16 -9.76 13.09
C SER A 57 -5.40 -8.99 12.00
N GLY A 58 -4.09 -9.19 11.86
CA GLY A 58 -3.26 -8.52 10.84
C GLY A 58 -3.22 -9.19 9.47
N GLY A 59 -3.85 -10.36 9.28
CA GLY A 59 -3.69 -11.14 8.04
C GLY A 59 -2.46 -12.04 8.02
N VAL A 60 -1.81 -12.23 9.16
CA VAL A 60 -0.89 -13.35 9.42
C VAL A 60 -1.72 -14.60 9.61
N MET A 61 -1.25 -15.71 9.07
CA MET A 61 -1.84 -17.02 9.20
C MET A 61 -0.78 -17.99 9.70
N ILE A 62 -1.19 -18.94 10.50
CA ILE A 62 -0.38 -20.09 10.90
C ILE A 62 -1.23 -21.30 10.65
N GLY A 63 -0.57 -22.36 10.23
CA GLY A 63 -1.18 -23.64 10.43
C GLY A 63 -0.30 -24.74 9.93
N THR A 64 -1.00 -25.83 9.78
CA THR A 64 -0.48 -27.15 9.81
C THR A 64 -1.27 -28.03 8.85
N VAL A 65 -0.57 -28.79 8.03
CA VAL A 65 -1.20 -29.95 7.38
C VAL A 65 -1.75 -30.91 8.44
N VAL A 66 -2.72 -31.74 8.06
CA VAL A 66 -3.48 -32.59 8.98
C VAL A 66 -2.53 -33.34 9.94
N ASP A 67 -2.82 -33.28 11.26
CA ASP A 67 -2.12 -33.95 12.37
C ASP A 67 -0.71 -33.43 12.79
N VAL A 68 -0.34 -32.19 12.48
CA VAL A 68 0.96 -31.63 12.93
C VAL A 68 1.01 -31.25 14.41
N MET A 69 -0.10 -31.07 15.11
CA MET A 69 -0.06 -30.95 16.59
C MET A 69 0.65 -32.16 17.19
N ILE A 70 0.32 -33.34 16.66
CA ILE A 70 0.93 -34.61 17.02
C ILE A 70 2.39 -34.61 16.56
N GLY A 71 2.68 -34.21 15.31
CA GLY A 71 4.05 -34.15 14.79
C GLY A 71 4.98 -33.17 15.53
N VAL A 72 4.47 -32.01 15.95
CA VAL A 72 5.18 -31.00 16.74
C VAL A 72 5.42 -31.54 18.15
N GLY A 73 4.39 -32.08 18.81
CA GLY A 73 4.54 -32.69 20.13
C GLY A 73 5.54 -33.84 20.10
N ALA A 74 5.47 -34.69 19.07
CA ALA A 74 6.37 -35.82 18.88
C ALA A 74 7.81 -35.35 18.70
N ARG A 75 8.05 -34.31 17.88
CA ARG A 75 9.37 -33.68 17.74
C ARG A 75 9.88 -33.00 19.00
N MET A 76 8.99 -32.33 19.76
CA MET A 76 9.37 -31.69 21.02
C MET A 76 9.89 -32.72 22.04
N LEU A 77 9.30 -33.93 22.03
CA LEU A 77 9.65 -35.03 22.92
C LEU A 77 10.68 -36.02 22.33
N ASP A 78 11.11 -35.82 21.08
CA ASP A 78 11.98 -36.75 20.33
C ASP A 78 11.43 -38.18 20.23
N VAL A 79 10.15 -38.31 19.87
CA VAL A 79 9.44 -39.59 19.68
C VAL A 79 8.81 -39.67 18.27
N PRO A 80 8.57 -40.88 17.72
CA PRO A 80 7.86 -41.02 16.45
C PRO A 80 6.38 -40.65 16.59
N ALA A 81 5.80 -40.09 15.52
CA ALA A 81 4.41 -39.64 15.47
C ALA A 81 3.44 -40.72 14.97
N GLU A 82 3.95 -41.75 14.30
CA GLU A 82 3.18 -42.85 13.71
C GLU A 82 2.74 -43.89 14.76
N ASP A 83 1.72 -44.67 14.43
CA ASP A 83 1.24 -45.83 15.20
C ASP A 83 0.96 -45.56 16.70
N ARG A 84 0.40 -44.37 16.99
CA ARG A 84 0.02 -43.95 18.34
C ARG A 84 -1.43 -44.24 18.67
N SER A 85 -1.66 -44.62 19.93
CA SER A 85 -3.01 -44.69 20.49
C SER A 85 -3.64 -43.30 20.57
N GLU A 86 -4.97 -43.22 20.60
CA GLU A 86 -5.69 -41.94 20.68
C GLU A 86 -5.28 -41.12 21.91
N ALA A 87 -5.02 -41.78 23.05
CA ALA A 87 -4.56 -41.13 24.28
C ALA A 87 -3.16 -40.48 24.12
N GLU A 88 -2.24 -41.16 23.42
CA GLU A 88 -0.92 -40.58 23.12
C GLU A 88 -1.03 -39.42 22.13
N ARG A 89 -1.89 -39.53 21.11
CA ARG A 89 -2.14 -38.44 20.15
C ARG A 89 -2.68 -37.20 20.85
N GLN A 90 -3.61 -37.37 21.79
CA GLN A 90 -4.15 -36.29 22.61
C GLN A 90 -3.05 -35.63 23.47
N LEU A 91 -2.20 -36.43 24.12
CA LEU A 91 -1.09 -35.92 24.91
C LEU A 91 -0.09 -35.11 24.06
N LEU A 92 0.27 -35.62 22.88
CA LEU A 92 1.18 -34.93 21.97
C LEU A 92 0.59 -33.59 21.51
N ALA A 93 -0.72 -33.53 21.26
CA ALA A 93 -1.40 -32.29 20.93
C ALA A 93 -1.39 -31.29 22.10
N GLU A 94 -1.65 -31.74 23.32
CA GLU A 94 -1.60 -30.89 24.53
C GLU A 94 -0.20 -30.33 24.77
N VAL A 95 0.84 -31.12 24.55
CA VAL A 95 2.24 -30.69 24.66
C VAL A 95 2.62 -29.65 23.60
N ALA A 96 2.08 -29.77 22.38
CA ALA A 96 2.37 -28.85 21.29
C ALA A 96 1.68 -27.47 21.43
N GLU A 97 0.56 -27.38 22.16
CA GLU A 97 -0.25 -26.17 22.22
C GLU A 97 0.50 -24.95 22.79
N PRO A 98 1.23 -25.04 23.93
CA PRO A 98 2.05 -23.94 24.43
C PRO A 98 3.13 -23.48 23.44
N CYS A 99 3.75 -24.43 22.74
CA CYS A 99 4.76 -24.16 21.72
C CYS A 99 4.20 -23.31 20.57
N LEU A 100 3.02 -23.68 20.07
CA LEU A 100 2.34 -22.93 19.01
C LEU A 100 1.70 -21.64 19.51
N ALA A 101 1.26 -21.56 20.77
CA ALA A 101 0.79 -20.33 21.40
C ALA A 101 1.89 -19.26 21.45
N GLU A 102 3.11 -19.68 21.76
CA GLU A 102 4.23 -18.76 21.72
C GLU A 102 4.59 -18.34 20.30
N LEU A 103 4.63 -19.29 19.35
CA LEU A 103 4.89 -18.96 17.94
C LEU A 103 3.89 -17.92 17.42
N ARG A 104 2.60 -18.11 17.72
CA ARG A 104 1.53 -17.15 17.41
C ARG A 104 1.85 -15.75 17.93
N THR A 105 2.32 -15.64 19.16
CA THR A 105 2.68 -14.37 19.80
C THR A 105 3.93 -13.72 19.18
N LEU A 106 4.87 -14.52 18.67
CA LEU A 106 6.11 -14.02 18.08
C LEU A 106 5.92 -13.43 16.67
N ILE A 107 4.99 -13.98 15.91
CA ILE A 107 4.83 -13.64 14.48
C ILE A 107 3.61 -12.77 14.18
N ALA A 108 2.65 -12.69 15.09
CA ALA A 108 1.52 -11.78 15.00
C ALA A 108 1.44 -10.93 16.26
N GLU A 109 0.96 -9.70 16.12
CA GLU A 109 0.60 -8.87 17.27
C GLU A 109 -0.51 -9.56 18.06
N ARG A 110 -0.51 -9.37 19.38
CA ARG A 110 -1.53 -9.92 20.30
C ARG A 110 -2.93 -9.67 19.73
N GLY A 111 -3.72 -10.72 19.57
CA GLY A 111 -5.05 -10.62 18.98
C GLY A 111 -5.80 -11.95 18.97
N GLU A 112 -7.09 -11.87 18.67
CA GLU A 112 -7.95 -13.05 18.54
C GLU A 112 -7.58 -13.84 17.28
N TRP A 113 -7.31 -15.13 17.43
CA TRP A 113 -7.04 -16.05 16.33
C TRP A 113 -8.35 -16.70 15.88
N ARG A 114 -8.60 -16.70 14.57
CA ARG A 114 -9.81 -17.24 13.96
C ARG A 114 -9.47 -18.28 12.90
N PRO A 115 -10.38 -19.21 12.57
CA PRO A 115 -10.16 -20.15 11.47
C PRO A 115 -9.86 -19.42 10.15
N VAL A 116 -8.92 -19.96 9.37
CA VAL A 116 -8.55 -19.43 8.05
C VAL A 116 -9.70 -19.68 7.06
N THR A 117 -10.24 -18.60 6.52
CA THR A 117 -11.25 -18.64 5.43
C THR A 117 -10.70 -18.16 4.09
N THR A 118 -9.44 -17.71 4.07
CA THR A 118 -8.79 -17.07 2.93
C THR A 118 -7.39 -17.63 2.76
N LEU A 119 -7.01 -17.98 1.53
CA LEU A 119 -5.65 -18.42 1.26
C LEU A 119 -4.64 -17.28 1.46
N PRO A 120 -3.42 -17.58 1.93
CA PRO A 120 -2.35 -16.59 2.00
C PRO A 120 -1.89 -16.22 0.58
N ALA A 121 -1.33 -15.03 0.43
CA ALA A 121 -0.63 -14.65 -0.78
C ALA A 121 0.84 -15.10 -0.74
N TRP A 122 1.40 -15.18 0.47
CA TRP A 122 2.80 -15.50 0.76
C TRP A 122 2.88 -16.50 1.89
N SER A 123 3.87 -17.38 1.86
CA SER A 123 4.09 -18.32 2.94
C SER A 123 5.54 -18.75 3.10
N ALA A 124 5.87 -19.24 4.28
CA ALA A 124 7.16 -19.81 4.62
C ALA A 124 6.95 -21.06 5.48
N ALA A 125 7.56 -22.18 5.09
CA ALA A 125 7.55 -23.39 5.91
C ALA A 125 8.52 -23.28 7.08
N ILE A 126 8.18 -23.90 8.20
CA ILE A 126 9.03 -24.08 9.38
C ILE A 126 9.24 -25.59 9.54
N GLY A 127 10.39 -26.08 9.07
CA GLY A 127 10.63 -27.52 8.98
C GLY A 127 9.56 -28.24 8.17
N GLU A 128 9.11 -29.40 8.64
CA GLU A 128 8.04 -30.16 7.99
C GLU A 128 6.73 -30.01 8.75
N GLY A 129 5.68 -29.66 8.03
CA GLY A 129 4.31 -29.68 8.52
C GLY A 129 3.80 -28.36 9.12
N LEU A 130 4.69 -27.44 9.52
CA LEU A 130 4.31 -26.14 10.03
C LEU A 130 4.60 -25.04 9.00
N ALA A 131 3.68 -24.07 8.87
CA ALA A 131 3.89 -22.94 7.97
C ALA A 131 3.31 -21.64 8.53
N ILE A 132 3.95 -20.54 8.15
CA ILE A 132 3.42 -19.19 8.32
C ILE A 132 2.92 -18.72 6.96
N GLY A 133 1.72 -18.13 6.94
CA GLY A 133 1.15 -17.45 5.79
C GLY A 133 0.94 -15.97 6.06
N TRP A 134 0.90 -15.18 5.00
CA TRP A 134 0.58 -13.76 5.05
C TRP A 134 -0.36 -13.37 3.92
N SER A 135 -1.31 -12.50 4.24
CA SER A 135 -2.02 -11.73 3.22
C SER A 135 -1.04 -10.83 2.46
N ALA A 136 -1.39 -10.46 1.23
CA ALA A 136 -0.52 -9.64 0.41
C ALA A 136 -0.30 -8.24 1.03
N GLY A 137 -1.30 -7.67 1.69
CA GLY A 137 -1.19 -6.40 2.41
C GLY A 137 -0.26 -6.49 3.63
N HIS A 138 -0.39 -7.55 4.44
CA HIS A 138 0.48 -7.74 5.59
C HIS A 138 1.93 -7.95 5.18
N PHE A 139 2.15 -8.77 4.16
CA PHE A 139 3.50 -9.02 3.64
C PHE A 139 4.15 -7.76 3.07
N ALA A 140 3.38 -6.91 2.39
CA ALA A 140 3.87 -5.62 1.91
C ALA A 140 4.28 -4.68 3.06
N THR A 141 3.55 -4.70 4.18
CA THR A 141 3.92 -3.96 5.39
C THR A 141 5.24 -4.48 5.98
N LEU A 142 5.41 -5.80 6.08
CA LEU A 142 6.65 -6.41 6.56
C LEU A 142 7.86 -6.05 5.68
N ILE A 143 7.70 -6.11 4.36
CA ILE A 143 8.75 -5.68 3.42
C ILE A 143 9.10 -4.21 3.64
N ARG A 144 8.09 -3.33 3.74
CA ARG A 144 8.31 -1.90 3.93
C ARG A 144 9.09 -1.59 5.21
N GLN A 145 8.85 -2.34 6.29
CA GLN A 145 9.58 -2.20 7.56
C GLN A 145 11.04 -2.70 7.46
N GLY A 146 11.31 -3.68 6.60
CA GLY A 146 12.65 -4.26 6.40
C GLY A 146 13.49 -3.58 5.31
N LEU A 147 12.88 -2.72 4.50
CA LEU A 147 13.60 -1.89 3.54
C LEU A 147 14.33 -0.75 4.27
N PRO A 148 15.57 -0.42 3.88
CA PRO A 148 16.23 0.77 4.41
C PRO A 148 15.33 1.98 4.13
N ALA A 149 15.25 2.91 5.08
CA ALA A 149 14.61 4.19 4.83
C ALA A 149 15.24 4.77 3.57
N ALA A 150 14.45 4.93 2.50
CA ALA A 150 14.93 5.56 1.30
C ALA A 150 15.48 6.92 1.74
N ALA A 151 16.79 7.13 1.53
CA ALA A 151 17.36 8.45 1.72
C ALA A 151 16.44 9.40 0.93
N PRO A 152 15.98 10.51 1.51
CA PRO A 152 15.22 11.49 0.76
C PRO A 152 16.15 11.95 -0.36
N SER A 153 16.01 11.35 -1.53
CA SER A 153 16.51 11.95 -2.74
C SER A 153 15.68 13.21 -2.85
N PRO A 154 16.28 14.41 -2.77
CA PRO A 154 15.54 15.60 -3.14
C PRO A 154 15.04 15.26 -4.54
N PHE A 155 13.72 15.13 -4.70
CA PHE A 155 13.13 15.09 -6.03
C PHE A 155 13.83 16.22 -6.78
N ALA A 156 14.59 15.88 -7.83
CA ALA A 156 15.23 16.88 -8.65
C ALA A 156 14.15 17.92 -8.91
N SER A 157 14.43 19.18 -8.55
CA SER A 157 13.45 20.27 -8.51
C SER A 157 12.41 20.04 -9.61
N PRO A 158 11.09 19.95 -9.34
CA PRO A 158 10.12 19.54 -10.36
C PRO A 158 10.06 20.50 -11.57
N VAL A 159 10.78 21.62 -11.50
CA VAL A 159 10.84 22.68 -12.49
C VAL A 159 11.27 22.18 -13.89
N PRO A 160 12.35 21.40 -14.11
CA PRO A 160 12.71 20.92 -15.45
C PRO A 160 11.69 19.92 -16.01
N ALA A 161 11.09 19.08 -15.16
CA ALA A 161 10.07 18.12 -15.59
C ALA A 161 8.76 18.81 -16.00
N LEU A 162 8.41 19.91 -15.34
CA LEU A 162 7.23 20.71 -15.64
C LEU A 162 7.47 21.77 -16.73
N ALA A 163 8.72 22.10 -17.06
CA ALA A 163 9.06 23.14 -18.03
C ALA A 163 8.49 22.89 -19.43
N ALA A 164 8.30 21.62 -19.83
CA ALA A 164 7.75 21.26 -21.13
C ALA A 164 6.21 21.29 -21.17
N LEU A 165 5.53 21.51 -20.03
CA LEU A 165 4.08 21.48 -19.97
C LEU A 165 3.50 22.71 -20.69
N ARG A 166 2.77 22.46 -21.78
CA ARG A 166 2.05 23.52 -22.49
C ARG A 166 0.80 23.93 -21.72
N VAL A 167 0.64 25.22 -21.49
CA VAL A 167 -0.55 25.81 -20.88
C VAL A 167 -1.17 26.84 -21.82
N ARG A 168 -2.51 26.94 -21.81
CA ARG A 168 -3.19 28.02 -22.54
C ARG A 168 -3.22 29.26 -21.67
N VAL A 169 -2.62 30.34 -22.16
CA VAL A 169 -2.61 31.65 -21.52
C VAL A 169 -3.61 32.55 -22.24
N GLY A 170 -4.44 33.25 -21.48
CA GLY A 170 -5.40 34.21 -22.02
C GLY A 170 -5.73 35.33 -21.03
N ALA A 171 -6.79 36.06 -21.34
CA ALA A 171 -7.39 37.07 -20.48
C ALA A 171 -8.91 37.07 -20.69
N ALA A 172 -9.68 37.40 -19.66
CA ALA A 172 -11.11 37.65 -19.78
C ALA A 172 -11.34 39.17 -19.78
N ALA A 173 -12.02 39.70 -20.80
CA ALA A 173 -12.25 41.14 -20.97
C ALA A 173 -13.11 41.75 -19.84
N GLY A 174 -13.85 40.93 -19.11
CA GLY A 174 -14.66 41.33 -17.97
C GLY A 174 -15.73 40.29 -17.69
N ARG A 175 -16.58 40.57 -16.72
CA ARG A 175 -17.75 39.76 -16.35
C ARG A 175 -18.98 40.65 -16.21
N VAL A 176 -20.14 40.03 -16.24
CA VAL A 176 -21.42 40.67 -15.94
C VAL A 176 -22.32 39.63 -15.27
N ALA A 177 -23.13 40.06 -14.32
CA ALA A 177 -24.18 39.24 -13.72
C ALA A 177 -25.53 39.69 -14.29
N MET A 178 -26.32 38.76 -14.79
CA MET A 178 -27.66 39.00 -15.34
C MET A 178 -28.58 37.82 -15.05
N THR A 179 -29.90 38.00 -15.18
CA THR A 179 -30.83 36.89 -15.02
C THR A 179 -30.78 35.95 -16.22
N VAL A 180 -31.26 34.70 -16.05
CA VAL A 180 -31.39 33.75 -17.16
C VAL A 180 -32.34 34.28 -18.24
N ALA A 181 -33.36 35.03 -17.85
CA ALA A 181 -34.31 35.65 -18.78
C ALA A 181 -33.62 36.72 -19.65
N ASP A 182 -32.80 37.60 -19.03
CA ASP A 182 -32.04 38.62 -19.75
C ASP A 182 -31.04 37.99 -20.72
N LEU A 183 -30.34 36.93 -20.27
CA LEU A 183 -29.41 36.19 -21.12
C LEU A 183 -30.12 35.55 -22.33
N ALA A 184 -31.32 34.99 -22.13
CA ALA A 184 -32.11 34.37 -23.18
C ALA A 184 -32.71 35.38 -24.16
N ALA A 185 -32.84 36.65 -23.76
CA ALA A 185 -33.39 37.72 -24.58
C ALA A 185 -32.34 38.40 -25.49
N LEU A 186 -31.04 38.14 -25.29
CA LEU A 186 -29.98 38.75 -26.09
C LEU A 186 -30.06 38.37 -27.57
N ALA A 187 -29.96 39.36 -28.44
CA ALA A 187 -29.93 39.23 -29.89
C ALA A 187 -28.68 39.86 -30.52
N PRO A 188 -28.29 39.46 -31.76
CA PRO A 188 -27.21 40.11 -32.47
C PRO A 188 -27.43 41.63 -32.59
N GLY A 189 -26.46 42.42 -32.10
CA GLY A 189 -26.53 43.87 -32.05
C GLY A 189 -26.72 44.45 -30.64
N ASP A 190 -27.13 43.62 -29.67
CA ASP A 190 -27.23 44.06 -28.28
C ASP A 190 -25.86 44.34 -27.66
N VAL A 191 -25.81 45.37 -26.81
CA VAL A 191 -24.58 45.83 -26.16
C VAL A 191 -24.62 45.44 -24.68
N VAL A 192 -23.66 44.61 -24.25
CA VAL A 192 -23.51 44.20 -22.86
C VAL A 192 -22.33 44.93 -22.23
N VAL A 193 -22.59 45.69 -21.17
CA VAL A 193 -21.56 46.39 -20.41
C VAL A 193 -20.91 45.41 -19.43
N LEU A 194 -19.58 45.31 -19.47
CA LEU A 194 -18.81 44.47 -18.56
C LEU A 194 -18.36 45.27 -17.32
N ASP A 195 -18.01 44.57 -16.25
CA ASP A 195 -17.50 45.11 -14.99
C ASP A 195 -16.08 45.70 -15.08
N THR A 196 -15.48 45.75 -16.28
CA THR A 196 -14.09 46.14 -16.49
C THR A 196 -13.99 47.18 -17.61
N GLY A 197 -13.19 48.23 -17.39
CA GLY A 197 -12.95 49.29 -18.37
C GLY A 197 -11.98 48.88 -19.47
N VAL A 198 -12.06 49.56 -20.62
CA VAL A 198 -11.21 49.29 -21.81
C VAL A 198 -9.72 49.49 -21.52
N ALA A 199 -9.37 50.36 -20.58
CA ALA A 199 -8.00 50.66 -20.19
C ALA A 199 -7.52 49.85 -18.95
N ASP A 200 -8.41 49.05 -18.34
CA ASP A 200 -8.10 48.40 -17.08
C ASP A 200 -7.27 47.11 -17.30
N PRO A 201 -6.23 46.87 -16.50
CA PRO A 201 -5.49 45.62 -16.54
C PRO A 201 -6.35 44.41 -16.16
N LEU A 202 -6.44 43.45 -17.08
CA LEU A 202 -7.19 42.21 -16.95
C LEU A 202 -6.36 41.14 -16.23
N PRO A 203 -6.98 40.26 -15.42
CA PRO A 203 -6.29 39.13 -14.84
C PRO A 203 -5.86 38.13 -15.93
N ILE A 204 -4.65 37.59 -15.79
CA ILE A 204 -4.19 36.49 -16.65
C ILE A 204 -5.05 35.26 -16.37
N THR A 205 -5.47 34.54 -17.41
CA THR A 205 -6.12 33.25 -17.29
C THR A 205 -5.19 32.11 -17.73
N LEU A 206 -5.14 31.06 -16.93
CA LEU A 206 -4.46 29.81 -17.24
C LEU A 206 -5.52 28.73 -17.43
N ASN A 207 -5.58 28.14 -18.62
CA ASN A 207 -6.60 27.16 -19.00
C ASN A 207 -8.04 27.65 -18.74
N GLY A 208 -8.30 28.96 -18.93
CA GLY A 208 -9.61 29.57 -18.75
C GLY A 208 -9.94 30.01 -17.31
N ARG A 209 -9.06 29.75 -16.33
CA ARG A 209 -9.24 30.19 -14.94
C ARG A 209 -8.32 31.36 -14.63
N ALA A 210 -8.86 32.41 -14.00
CA ALA A 210 -8.06 33.54 -13.54
C ALA A 210 -6.96 33.07 -12.57
N ALA A 211 -5.73 33.49 -12.84
CA ALA A 211 -4.62 33.30 -11.94
C ALA A 211 -4.75 34.22 -10.71
N ALA A 212 -4.13 33.83 -9.60
CA ALA A 212 -4.17 34.61 -8.36
C ALA A 212 -3.36 35.92 -8.45
N ARG A 213 -2.40 35.98 -9.37
CA ARG A 213 -1.50 37.12 -9.61
C ARG A 213 -1.36 37.36 -11.11
N GLY A 214 -0.75 38.49 -11.45
CA GLY A 214 -0.42 38.84 -12.81
C GLY A 214 -1.57 39.45 -13.60
N ARG A 215 -1.23 40.46 -14.39
CA ARG A 215 -2.19 41.28 -15.14
C ARG A 215 -1.65 41.55 -16.53
N VAL A 216 -2.57 41.67 -17.47
CA VAL A 216 -2.30 41.97 -18.87
C VAL A 216 -3.19 43.10 -19.37
N MET A 217 -2.71 43.83 -20.35
CA MET A 217 -3.52 44.72 -21.17
C MET A 217 -3.67 44.13 -22.56
N VAL A 218 -4.87 44.26 -23.14
CA VAL A 218 -5.09 43.97 -24.55
C VAL A 218 -4.59 45.16 -25.36
N VAL A 219 -3.61 44.92 -26.23
CA VAL A 219 -3.10 45.93 -27.15
C VAL A 219 -3.67 45.63 -28.53
N ALA A 220 -4.46 46.57 -29.06
CA ALA A 220 -4.96 46.47 -30.43
C ALA A 220 -3.78 46.54 -31.41
N ALA A 221 -3.72 45.58 -32.32
CA ALA A 221 -2.72 45.52 -33.39
C ALA A 221 -3.30 44.83 -34.62
N ASP A 222 -2.72 45.11 -35.78
CA ASP A 222 -3.05 44.53 -37.09
C ASP A 222 -1.92 43.53 -37.45
N PRO A 223 -2.20 42.24 -37.74
CA PRO A 223 -3.52 41.64 -38.03
C PRO A 223 -4.32 41.15 -36.84
N ALA A 224 -3.76 41.11 -35.62
CA ALA A 224 -4.48 40.63 -34.44
C ALA A 224 -4.03 41.32 -33.15
N PRO A 225 -4.94 41.51 -32.17
CA PRO A 225 -4.58 42.03 -30.86
C PRO A 225 -3.64 41.07 -30.12
N PHE A 226 -2.79 41.61 -29.26
CA PHE A 226 -1.90 40.83 -28.40
C PHE A 226 -2.05 41.23 -26.93
N LEU A 227 -1.63 40.32 -26.04
CA LEU A 227 -1.62 40.56 -24.60
C LEU A 227 -0.25 41.08 -24.17
N LYS A 228 -0.22 42.28 -23.59
CA LYS A 228 0.99 42.83 -22.95
C LYS A 228 0.91 42.56 -21.46
N ILE A 229 1.88 41.82 -20.91
CA ILE A 229 2.01 41.62 -19.46
C ILE A 229 2.40 42.96 -18.84
N VAL A 230 1.58 43.43 -17.90
CA VAL A 230 1.87 44.63 -17.09
C VAL A 230 2.31 44.24 -15.69
N GLU A 231 1.81 43.12 -15.17
CA GLU A 231 2.26 42.51 -13.92
C GLU A 231 2.52 41.01 -14.15
N PRO A 232 3.71 40.48 -13.84
CA PRO A 232 4.00 39.05 -13.98
C PRO A 232 3.29 38.23 -12.89
N LEU A 233 3.24 36.91 -13.10
CA LEU A 233 2.63 35.93 -12.16
C LEU A 233 3.42 35.73 -10.84
N GLY A 234 4.56 36.42 -10.67
CA GLY A 234 5.57 36.21 -9.61
C GLY A 234 5.14 36.57 -8.19
#